data_AF-A0A522TEP6-F1
#
_entry.id   AF-A0A522TEP6-F1
#
_cell.length_a   1.000
_cell.length_b   1.000
_cell.length_c   1.000
_cell.angle_alpha   90.00
_cell.angle_beta   90.00
_cell.angle_gamma   90.00
#
_symmetry.space_group_name_H-M   'P 1'
#
loop_
_entity.id
_entity.type
_entity.pdbx_description
1 polymer ?
#
loop_
_entity_poly.entity_id
_entity_poly.type
_entity_poly.pdbx_seq_one_letter_code
_entity_poly.pdbx_strand_id
1 'polypeptide(L)'
;MKLPKLTNIGAILSVSNWETVKRVASPKNGSHISGETATHANTRLTALTGLLIFLLLAAEGVTVPFVGQLFTLHAFIGWLLLPPILLKISSTSYRFVMYYVGNPRYTKAGPPKPLLRIIGPLIIITTTLLMWSGIEMVLIGPHGSNIAFWGTIHKASFIFWFGLMAVHVLAYFLKAGTLSISELARRSGAHSVRTSGRLIRLAVVAGSLVLGAILGLHQWHLTGPWVAMFADHQKFG
;
A
#
# COMPACT_ATOMS: atom_id res chain seq x y z
N MET A 1 60.15 32.84 -0.98
CA MET A 1 58.90 32.06 -1.09
C MET A 1 59.17 30.66 -0.55
N LYS A 2 58.81 30.37 0.70
CA LYS A 2 59.08 29.10 1.39
C LYS A 2 57.75 28.51 1.86
N LEU A 3 57.42 27.31 1.38
CA LEU A 3 56.28 26.50 1.82
C LEU A 3 56.51 26.01 3.27
N PRO A 4 55.49 26.00 4.15
CA PRO A 4 55.58 25.33 5.44
C PRO A 4 55.42 23.82 5.29
N LYS A 5 56.27 23.08 6.01
CA LYS A 5 56.32 21.61 6.09
C LYS A 5 55.09 21.04 6.79
N LEU A 6 54.56 19.95 6.22
CA LEU A 6 53.60 19.04 6.82
C LEU A 6 54.28 18.22 7.94
N THR A 7 53.99 18.54 9.20
CA THR A 7 54.30 17.64 10.33
C THR A 7 53.25 17.80 11.43
N ASN A 8 52.17 17.00 11.35
CA ASN A 8 51.61 16.21 12.47
C ASN A 8 50.24 15.63 12.08
N ILE A 9 50.22 14.41 11.52
CA ILE A 9 49.02 13.56 11.36
C ILE A 9 49.09 12.43 12.40
N GLY A 10 49.39 12.77 13.66
CA GLY A 10 49.72 11.78 14.69
C GLY A 10 48.80 11.72 15.91
N ALA A 11 47.73 12.52 15.99
CA ALA A 11 47.05 12.73 17.27
C ALA A 11 45.50 12.70 17.23
N ILE A 12 44.88 11.93 16.33
CA ILE A 12 43.41 11.74 16.32
C ILE A 12 43.04 10.26 16.34
N LEU A 13 43.60 9.45 17.25
CA LEU A 13 43.04 8.15 17.63
C LEU A 13 43.44 7.77 19.06
N SER A 14 43.04 8.56 20.07
CA SER A 14 43.01 8.08 21.46
C SER A 14 41.60 7.59 21.79
N VAL A 15 41.38 6.30 21.61
CA VAL A 15 40.19 5.56 22.01
C VAL A 15 40.22 5.40 23.55
N SER A 16 39.74 6.40 24.31
CA SER A 16 39.64 6.22 25.77
C SER A 16 38.48 6.92 26.47
N ASN A 17 37.56 7.58 25.77
CA ASN A 17 36.48 8.32 26.43
C ASN A 17 35.06 7.78 26.15
N TRP A 18 34.89 6.46 26.25
CA TRP A 18 33.61 5.77 26.04
C TRP A 18 32.51 6.19 27.03
N GLU A 19 32.88 6.77 28.17
CA GLU A 19 31.95 7.29 29.18
C GLU A 19 31.24 8.59 28.77
N THR A 20 31.89 9.42 27.95
CA THR A 20 31.29 10.68 27.44
C THR A 20 30.25 10.38 26.35
N VAL A 21 30.51 9.36 25.52
CA VAL A 21 29.54 8.88 24.52
C VAL A 21 28.32 8.26 25.19
N LYS A 22 28.47 7.51 26.30
CA LYS A 22 27.34 6.95 27.05
C LYS A 22 26.46 8.01 27.72
N ARG A 23 27.03 9.14 28.17
CA ARG A 23 26.24 10.24 28.76
C ARG A 23 25.44 11.03 27.73
N VAL A 24 25.95 11.21 26.51
CA VAL A 24 25.19 11.81 25.39
C VAL A 24 24.17 10.81 24.81
N ALA A 25 24.47 9.51 24.89
CA ALA A 25 23.57 8.43 24.48
C ALA A 25 22.60 7.94 25.56
N SER A 26 22.55 8.59 26.73
CA SER A 26 21.53 8.29 27.75
C SER A 26 20.18 8.85 27.27
N PRO A 27 19.21 7.99 26.90
CA PRO A 27 17.93 8.47 26.42
C PRO A 27 17.15 8.97 27.63
N LYS A 28 17.12 10.29 27.85
CA LYS A 28 16.13 10.94 28.69
C LYS A 28 14.74 10.63 28.13
N ASN A 29 14.06 9.62 28.66
CA ASN A 29 12.61 9.36 28.73
C ASN A 29 11.68 9.62 27.50
N GLY A 30 12.19 10.02 26.32
CA GLY A 30 11.41 10.42 25.14
C GLY A 30 11.56 9.49 23.93
N SER A 31 12.48 8.51 24.00
CA SER A 31 12.73 7.55 22.91
C SER A 31 11.58 6.55 22.73
N HIS A 32 10.93 6.13 23.82
CA HIS A 32 9.75 5.26 23.79
C HIS A 32 8.56 5.92 23.08
N ILE A 33 8.29 7.19 23.39
CA ILE A 33 7.18 7.95 22.80
C ILE A 33 7.36 8.15 21.29
N SER A 34 8.59 8.40 20.82
CA SER A 34 8.88 8.61 19.38
C SER A 34 8.80 7.33 18.54
N GLY A 35 9.15 6.16 19.10
CA GLY A 35 9.11 4.88 18.40
C GLY A 35 7.69 4.32 18.29
N GLU A 36 6.91 4.41 19.38
CA GLU A 36 5.51 4.01 19.43
C GLU A 36 4.65 4.93 18.53
N THR A 37 4.91 6.23 18.49
CA THR A 37 4.18 7.14 17.59
C THR A 37 4.43 6.85 16.10
N ALA A 38 5.64 6.49 15.69
CA ALA A 38 5.95 6.17 14.29
C ALA A 38 5.28 4.87 13.80
N THR A 39 5.32 3.81 14.61
CA THR A 39 4.67 2.52 14.26
C THR A 39 3.15 2.64 14.25
N HIS A 40 2.58 3.41 15.19
CA HIS A 40 1.15 3.71 15.20
C HIS A 40 0.73 4.61 14.03
N ALA A 41 1.57 5.57 13.61
CA ALA A 41 1.30 6.41 12.45
C ALA A 41 1.28 5.61 11.14
N ASN A 42 2.28 4.74 10.90
CA ASN A 42 2.31 3.83 9.75
C ASN A 42 1.12 2.85 9.76
N THR A 43 0.77 2.32 10.94
CA THR A 43 -0.38 1.43 11.09
C THR A 43 -1.69 2.14 10.73
N ARG A 44 -1.90 3.37 11.20
CA ARG A 44 -3.10 4.17 10.89
C ARG A 44 -3.17 4.56 9.41
N LEU A 45 -2.06 4.93 8.78
CA LEU A 45 -2.00 5.20 7.34
C LEU A 45 -2.39 3.93 6.56
N THR A 46 -1.74 2.81 6.88
CA THR A 46 -2.00 1.51 6.25
C THR A 46 -3.45 1.06 6.40
N ALA A 47 -4.07 1.31 7.56
CA ALA A 47 -5.47 0.98 7.80
C ALA A 47 -6.40 1.88 6.97
N LEU A 48 -6.18 3.19 6.98
CA LEU A 48 -6.99 4.14 6.22
C LEU A 48 -6.91 3.89 4.71
N THR A 49 -5.70 3.72 4.16
CA THR A 49 -5.52 3.36 2.75
C THR A 49 -6.16 2.01 2.43
N GLY A 50 -6.08 1.04 3.35
CA GLY A 50 -6.74 -0.26 3.19
C GLY A 50 -8.27 -0.16 3.10
N LEU A 51 -8.88 0.69 3.92
CA LEU A 51 -10.33 0.94 3.87
C LEU A 51 -10.73 1.60 2.55
N LEU A 52 -9.97 2.62 2.10
CA LEU A 52 -10.20 3.26 0.81
C LEU A 52 -10.13 2.25 -0.34
N ILE A 53 -9.06 1.45 -0.40
CA ILE A 53 -8.88 0.41 -1.42
C ILE A 53 -10.02 -0.60 -1.36
N PHE A 54 -10.44 -1.04 -0.18
CA PHE A 54 -11.55 -1.99 -0.03
C PHE A 54 -12.84 -1.46 -0.65
N LEU A 55 -13.18 -0.19 -0.42
CA LEU A 55 -14.36 0.45 -1.00
C LEU A 55 -14.25 0.58 -2.52
N LEU A 56 -13.07 0.99 -3.02
CA LEU A 56 -12.82 1.10 -4.46
C LEU A 56 -12.86 -0.28 -5.15
N LEU A 57 -12.29 -1.32 -4.55
CA LEU A 57 -12.36 -2.69 -5.07
C LEU A 57 -13.78 -3.25 -5.03
N ALA A 58 -14.60 -2.87 -4.05
CA ALA A 58 -16.02 -3.23 -4.05
C ALA A 58 -16.75 -2.58 -5.22
N ALA A 59 -16.50 -1.30 -5.49
CA ALA A 59 -17.05 -0.59 -6.66
C ALA A 59 -16.55 -1.22 -7.97
N GLU A 60 -15.26 -1.51 -8.08
CA GLU A 60 -14.65 -2.24 -9.21
C GLU A 60 -15.32 -3.60 -9.41
N GLY A 61 -15.53 -4.36 -8.34
CA GLY A 61 -16.15 -5.68 -8.37
C GLY A 61 -17.59 -5.68 -8.91
N VAL A 62 -18.33 -4.59 -8.70
CA VAL A 62 -19.68 -4.40 -9.29
C VAL A 62 -19.61 -4.26 -10.82
N THR A 63 -18.52 -3.72 -11.36
CA THR A 63 -18.36 -3.56 -12.81
C THR A 63 -18.05 -4.88 -13.51
N VAL A 64 -17.45 -5.86 -12.83
CA VAL A 64 -16.94 -7.11 -13.42
C VAL A 64 -18.03 -7.95 -14.13
N PRO A 65 -19.20 -8.23 -13.54
CA PRO A 65 -20.25 -9.00 -14.22
C PRO A 65 -20.82 -8.30 -15.47
N PHE A 66 -20.65 -6.99 -15.56
CA PHE A 66 -21.20 -6.13 -16.62
C PHE A 66 -20.09 -5.40 -17.37
N VAL A 67 -18.88 -6.00 -17.45
CA VAL A 67 -17.70 -5.30 -17.97
C VAL A 67 -17.87 -4.83 -19.41
N GLY A 68 -18.74 -5.46 -20.21
CA GLY A 68 -19.06 -4.98 -21.55
C GLY A 68 -19.74 -3.61 -21.54
N GLN A 69 -20.78 -3.42 -20.71
CA GLN A 69 -21.51 -2.15 -20.59
C GLN A 69 -20.76 -1.13 -19.73
N LEU A 70 -20.06 -1.61 -18.70
CA LEU A 70 -19.39 -0.79 -17.69
C LEU A 70 -17.88 -0.70 -17.92
N PHE A 71 -17.38 -1.01 -19.12
CA PHE A 71 -15.95 -1.04 -19.41
C PHE A 71 -15.26 0.28 -19.04
N THR A 72 -15.84 1.41 -19.44
CA THR A 72 -15.26 2.73 -19.14
C THR A 72 -15.15 2.97 -17.64
N LEU A 73 -16.16 2.54 -16.87
CA LEU A 73 -16.14 2.66 -15.42
C LEU A 73 -15.13 1.70 -14.79
N HIS A 74 -15.05 0.45 -15.26
CA HIS A 74 -14.06 -0.55 -14.85
C HIS A 74 -12.63 -0.03 -15.05
N ALA A 75 -12.31 0.42 -16.27
CA ALA A 75 -11.03 1.01 -16.58
C ALA A 75 -10.75 2.23 -15.68
N PHE A 76 -11.70 3.15 -15.55
CA PHE A 76 -11.53 4.34 -14.72
C PHE A 76 -11.22 4.00 -13.25
N ILE A 77 -11.97 3.09 -12.62
CA ILE A 77 -11.75 2.69 -11.23
C ILE A 77 -10.40 1.95 -11.10
N GLY A 78 -10.00 1.15 -12.09
CA GLY A 78 -8.71 0.46 -12.09
C GLY A 78 -7.53 1.43 -12.01
N TRP A 79 -7.58 2.51 -12.80
CA TRP A 79 -6.58 3.56 -12.73
C TRP A 79 -6.69 4.45 -11.49
N LEU A 80 -7.90 4.67 -10.97
CA LEU A 80 -8.14 5.34 -9.69
C LEU A 80 -7.50 4.56 -8.52
N LEU A 81 -7.50 3.23 -8.60
CA LEU A 81 -6.92 2.31 -7.62
C LEU A 81 -5.39 2.29 -7.63
N LEU A 82 -4.74 2.59 -8.76
CA LEU A 82 -3.29 2.42 -8.94
C LEU A 82 -2.47 3.17 -7.86
N PRO A 83 -2.62 4.49 -7.63
CA PRO A 83 -1.83 5.17 -6.61
C PRO A 83 -2.15 4.76 -5.16
N PRO A 84 -3.42 4.57 -4.74
CA PRO A 84 -3.74 4.01 -3.43
C PRO A 84 -3.10 2.63 -3.20
N ILE A 85 -3.11 1.74 -4.19
CA ILE A 85 -2.46 0.42 -4.12
C ILE A 85 -0.95 0.59 -3.90
N LEU A 86 -0.29 1.45 -4.67
CA LEU A 86 1.14 1.74 -4.48
C LEU A 86 1.41 2.26 -3.06
N LEU A 87 0.61 3.20 -2.58
CA LEU A 87 0.71 3.71 -1.21
C LEU A 87 0.57 2.59 -0.16
N LYS A 88 -0.39 1.69 -0.35
CA LYS A 88 -0.60 0.54 0.55
C LYS A 88 0.62 -0.37 0.54
N ILE A 89 1.09 -0.77 -0.64
CA ILE A 89 2.24 -1.66 -0.81
C ILE A 89 3.48 -1.03 -0.17
N SER A 90 3.79 0.23 -0.49
CA SER A 90 4.92 0.96 0.10
C SER A 90 4.84 1.01 1.62
N SER A 91 3.68 1.36 2.18
CA SER A 91 3.49 1.48 3.63
C SER A 91 3.65 0.12 4.35
N THR A 92 3.15 -0.97 3.76
CA THR A 92 3.28 -2.32 4.32
C THR A 92 4.69 -2.89 4.17
N SER A 93 5.30 -2.72 3.00
CA SER A 93 6.65 -3.20 2.70
C SER A 93 7.69 -2.44 3.52
N TYR A 94 7.50 -1.14 3.75
CA TYR A 94 8.36 -0.36 4.63
C TYR A 94 8.41 -0.95 6.04
N ARG A 95 7.25 -1.29 6.63
CA ARG A 95 7.20 -1.94 7.95
C ARG A 95 7.87 -3.32 7.93
N PHE A 96 7.66 -4.10 6.88
CA PHE A 96 8.27 -5.41 6.71
C PHE A 96 9.80 -5.29 6.65
N VAL A 97 10.33 -4.47 5.75
CA VAL A 97 11.76 -4.23 5.59
C VAL A 97 12.38 -3.73 6.89
N MET A 98 11.78 -2.70 7.52
CA MET A 98 12.28 -2.13 8.78
C MET A 98 12.36 -3.16 9.92
N TYR A 99 11.44 -4.13 9.95
CA TYR A 99 11.51 -5.23 10.90
C TYR A 99 12.72 -6.14 10.62
N TYR A 100 12.93 -6.56 9.36
CA TYR A 100 13.98 -7.50 9.00
C TYR A 100 15.40 -6.89 8.99
N VAL A 101 15.54 -5.58 8.77
CA VAL A 101 16.83 -4.88 8.95
C VAL A 101 17.13 -4.56 10.42
N GLY A 102 16.28 -5.01 11.36
CA GLY A 102 16.53 -4.91 12.79
C GLY A 102 16.26 -3.54 13.40
N ASN A 103 15.45 -2.68 12.77
CA ASN A 103 15.15 -1.35 13.34
C ASN A 103 14.46 -1.50 14.71
N PRO A 104 15.05 -0.98 15.81
CA PRO A 104 14.54 -1.19 17.17
C PRO A 104 13.09 -0.74 17.38
N ARG A 105 12.60 0.24 16.60
CA ARG A 105 11.21 0.70 16.67
C ARG A 105 10.23 -0.36 16.16
N TYR A 106 10.62 -1.07 15.10
CA TYR A 106 9.78 -2.05 14.43
C TYR A 106 9.92 -3.46 15.01
N THR A 107 11.12 -3.84 15.50
CA THR A 107 11.32 -5.12 16.18
C THR A 107 10.60 -5.19 17.52
N LYS A 108 10.62 -4.10 18.31
CA LYS A 108 9.82 -3.98 19.56
C LYS A 108 8.31 -4.08 19.34
N ALA A 109 7.82 -3.63 18.18
CA ALA A 109 6.41 -3.74 17.80
C ALA A 109 5.99 -5.17 17.40
N GLY A 110 6.93 -6.12 17.44
CA GLY A 110 6.70 -7.53 17.16
C GLY A 110 6.72 -7.89 15.67
N PRO A 111 6.81 -9.20 15.36
CA PRO A 111 6.88 -9.70 14.00
C PRO A 111 5.64 -9.34 13.17
N PRO A 112 5.78 -9.13 11.84
CA PRO A 112 4.66 -9.16 10.93
C PRO A 112 3.87 -10.46 11.11
N LYS A 113 2.54 -10.37 11.15
CA LYS A 113 1.66 -11.53 11.40
C LYS A 113 2.04 -12.68 10.45
N PRO A 114 2.18 -13.94 10.92
CA PRO A 114 2.68 -15.05 10.11
C PRO A 114 1.92 -15.27 8.80
N LEU A 115 0.58 -15.19 8.85
CA LEU A 115 -0.28 -15.31 7.66
C LEU A 115 0.05 -14.27 6.58
N LEU A 116 0.48 -13.07 6.98
CA LEU A 116 0.89 -12.00 6.04
C LEU A 116 2.26 -12.23 5.41
N ARG A 117 3.08 -13.15 5.94
CA ARG A 117 4.43 -13.41 5.41
C ARG A 117 4.39 -14.21 4.10
N ILE A 118 3.34 -15.02 3.90
CA ILE A 118 3.16 -15.82 2.69
C ILE A 118 2.08 -15.19 1.81
N ILE A 119 0.90 -14.91 2.37
CA ILE A 119 -0.22 -14.35 1.60
C ILE A 119 0.08 -12.92 1.13
N GLY A 120 0.79 -12.13 1.94
CA GLY A 120 1.10 -10.73 1.61
C GLY A 120 1.87 -10.59 0.29
N PRO A 121 3.04 -11.26 0.12
CA PRO A 121 3.77 -11.25 -1.14
C PRO A 121 2.95 -11.76 -2.34
N LEU A 122 2.17 -12.84 -2.17
CA LEU A 122 1.32 -13.37 -3.25
C LEU A 122 0.24 -12.38 -3.69
N ILE A 123 -0.39 -11.68 -2.75
CA ILE A 123 -1.34 -10.59 -3.07
C ILE A 123 -0.63 -9.46 -3.80
N ILE A 124 0.57 -9.06 -3.38
CA ILE A 124 1.33 -7.99 -4.04
C ILE A 124 1.64 -8.37 -5.50
N ILE A 125 2.13 -9.59 -5.74
CA ILE A 125 2.46 -10.08 -7.09
C ILE A 125 1.21 -10.12 -7.96
N THR A 126 0.14 -10.77 -7.48
CA THR A 126 -1.10 -10.90 -8.25
C THR A 126 -1.80 -9.56 -8.47
N THR A 127 -1.77 -8.64 -7.50
CA THR A 127 -2.29 -7.26 -7.67
C THR A 127 -1.49 -6.50 -8.71
N THR A 128 -0.16 -6.61 -8.68
CA THR A 128 0.72 -5.97 -9.66
C THR A 128 0.45 -6.50 -11.06
N LEU A 129 0.34 -7.83 -11.23
CA LEU A 129 0.02 -8.45 -12.53
C LEU A 129 -1.36 -8.04 -13.04
N LEU A 130 -2.38 -8.03 -12.16
CA LEU A 130 -3.74 -7.61 -12.51
C LEU A 130 -3.76 -6.16 -12.98
N MET A 131 -3.10 -5.26 -12.24
CA MET A 131 -3.05 -3.84 -12.58
C MET A 131 -2.24 -3.60 -13.86
N TRP A 132 -1.06 -4.21 -13.96
CA TRP A 132 -0.20 -4.08 -15.13
C TRP A 132 -0.88 -4.56 -16.41
N SER A 133 -1.47 -5.75 -16.40
CA SER A 133 -2.20 -6.27 -17.56
C SER A 133 -3.41 -5.40 -17.94
N GLY A 134 -4.13 -4.83 -16.97
CA GLY A 134 -5.24 -3.91 -17.25
C GLY A 134 -4.76 -2.62 -17.92
N ILE A 135 -3.64 -2.06 -17.47
CA ILE A 135 -2.99 -0.89 -18.08
C ILE A 135 -2.60 -1.20 -19.53
N GLU A 136 -1.90 -2.32 -19.77
CA GLU A 136 -1.48 -2.74 -21.11
C GLU A 136 -2.68 -2.90 -22.05
N MET A 137 -3.77 -3.51 -21.60
CA MET A 137 -4.99 -3.64 -22.41
C MET A 137 -5.58 -2.29 -22.80
N VAL A 138 -5.67 -1.34 -21.87
CA VAL A 138 -6.21 0.00 -22.17
C VAL A 138 -5.33 0.74 -23.18
N LEU A 139 -4.00 0.63 -23.06
CA LEU A 139 -3.05 1.33 -23.93
C LEU A 139 -2.97 0.72 -25.34
N ILE A 140 -3.00 -0.61 -25.45
CA ILE A 140 -2.90 -1.33 -26.73
C ILE A 140 -4.23 -1.27 -27.51
N GLY A 141 -5.36 -1.19 -26.81
CA GLY A 141 -6.69 -1.14 -27.40
C GLY A 141 -7.23 -2.51 -27.83
N PRO A 142 -8.52 -2.58 -28.23
CA PRO A 142 -9.22 -3.84 -28.50
C PRO A 142 -8.71 -4.62 -29.72
N HIS A 143 -8.00 -3.95 -30.63
CA HIS A 143 -7.51 -4.53 -31.90
C HIS A 143 -6.00 -4.74 -31.93
N GLY A 144 -5.29 -4.52 -30.82
CA GLY A 144 -3.84 -4.70 -30.80
C GLY A 144 -3.41 -6.17 -30.79
N SER A 145 -2.25 -6.45 -31.37
CA SER A 145 -1.78 -7.80 -31.70
C SER A 145 -1.65 -8.76 -30.50
N ASN A 146 -1.39 -8.24 -29.29
CA ASN A 146 -1.18 -9.04 -28.08
C ASN A 146 -2.37 -8.98 -27.11
N ILE A 147 -3.54 -8.51 -27.55
CA ILE A 147 -4.64 -8.24 -26.62
C ILE A 147 -5.19 -9.51 -25.95
N ALA A 148 -5.25 -10.61 -26.69
CA ALA A 148 -5.70 -11.90 -26.15
C ALA A 148 -4.75 -12.43 -25.06
N PHE A 149 -3.45 -12.22 -25.22
CA PHE A 149 -2.44 -12.58 -24.22
C PHE A 149 -2.64 -11.77 -22.93
N TRP A 150 -2.73 -10.45 -23.03
CA TRP A 150 -2.94 -9.59 -21.86
C TRP A 150 -4.29 -9.84 -21.19
N GLY A 151 -5.35 -10.08 -21.95
CA GLY A 151 -6.66 -10.48 -21.41
C GLY A 151 -6.60 -11.80 -20.64
N THR A 152 -5.81 -12.76 -21.12
CA THR A 152 -5.59 -14.04 -20.41
C THR A 152 -4.85 -13.81 -19.09
N ILE A 153 -3.77 -13.02 -19.11
CA ILE A 153 -3.02 -12.66 -17.90
C ILE A 153 -3.92 -11.94 -16.90
N HIS A 154 -4.74 -10.98 -17.37
CA HIS A 154 -5.64 -10.20 -16.52
C HIS A 154 -6.68 -11.10 -15.84
N LYS A 155 -7.36 -11.96 -16.61
CA LYS A 155 -8.36 -12.89 -16.08
C LYS A 155 -7.74 -13.93 -15.15
N ALA A 156 -6.61 -14.52 -15.50
CA ALA A 156 -5.93 -15.49 -14.65
C ALA A 156 -5.49 -14.84 -13.33
N SER A 157 -4.83 -13.67 -13.41
CA SER A 157 -4.40 -12.90 -12.24
C SER A 157 -5.59 -12.52 -11.38
N PHE A 158 -6.72 -12.12 -11.96
CA PHE A 158 -7.96 -11.82 -11.23
C PHE A 158 -8.46 -13.03 -10.43
N ILE A 159 -8.50 -14.23 -11.01
CA ILE A 159 -8.97 -15.43 -10.31
C ILE A 159 -8.09 -15.75 -9.09
N PHE A 160 -6.76 -15.78 -9.29
CA PHE A 160 -5.82 -16.03 -8.18
C PHE A 160 -5.88 -14.92 -7.13
N TRP A 161 -5.88 -13.66 -7.57
CA TRP A 161 -5.97 -12.49 -6.70
C TRP A 161 -7.26 -12.50 -5.89
N PHE A 162 -8.40 -12.82 -6.50
CA PHE A 162 -9.70 -12.83 -5.85
C PHE A 162 -9.74 -13.86 -4.72
N GLY A 163 -9.24 -15.09 -4.97
CA GLY A 163 -9.13 -16.12 -3.93
C GLY A 163 -8.25 -15.68 -2.75
N LEU A 164 -7.06 -15.15 -3.04
CA LEU A 164 -6.14 -14.65 -2.01
C LEU A 164 -6.73 -13.46 -1.23
N MET A 165 -7.36 -12.51 -1.93
CA MET A 165 -7.95 -11.32 -1.35
C MET A 165 -9.17 -11.67 -0.51
N ALA A 166 -10.03 -12.59 -0.96
CA ALA A 166 -11.17 -13.06 -0.18
C ALA A 166 -10.72 -13.69 1.14
N VAL A 167 -9.72 -14.58 1.10
CA VAL A 167 -9.12 -15.18 2.32
C VAL A 167 -8.52 -14.08 3.21
N HIS A 168 -7.78 -13.14 2.63
CA HIS A 168 -7.17 -12.04 3.37
C HIS A 168 -8.21 -11.19 4.09
N VAL A 169 -9.22 -10.73 3.36
CA VAL A 169 -10.29 -9.88 3.87
C VAL A 169 -11.10 -10.62 4.93
N LEU A 170 -11.50 -11.87 4.68
CA LEU A 170 -12.26 -12.68 5.64
C LEU A 170 -11.46 -12.92 6.93
N ALA A 171 -10.17 -13.23 6.84
CA ALA A 171 -9.31 -13.40 8.01
C ALA A 171 -9.24 -12.12 8.87
N TYR A 172 -9.28 -10.94 8.25
CA TYR A 172 -9.34 -9.67 8.97
C TYR A 172 -10.74 -9.38 9.55
N PHE A 173 -11.82 -9.70 8.84
CA PHE A 173 -13.19 -9.54 9.35
C PHE A 173 -13.46 -10.43 10.55
N LEU A 174 -13.10 -11.72 10.48
CA LEU A 174 -13.24 -12.65 11.61
C LEU A 174 -12.44 -12.19 12.83
N LYS A 175 -11.23 -11.65 12.60
CA LYS A 175 -10.40 -11.09 13.66
C LYS A 175 -10.98 -9.79 14.24
N ALA A 176 -11.58 -8.94 13.42
CA ALA A 176 -12.22 -7.71 13.87
C ALA A 176 -13.50 -8.00 14.68
N GLY A 177 -14.32 -8.97 14.26
CA GLY A 177 -15.54 -9.36 14.97
C GLY A 177 -15.24 -9.96 16.36
N THR A 178 -14.28 -10.87 16.45
CA THR A 178 -13.85 -11.48 17.73
C THR A 178 -13.29 -10.43 18.71
N LEU A 179 -12.51 -9.47 18.21
CA LEU A 179 -11.98 -8.37 19.02
C LEU A 179 -13.06 -7.37 19.43
N SER A 180 -14.00 -7.03 18.54
CA SER A 180 -15.11 -6.09 18.81
C SER A 180 -16.04 -6.58 19.92
N ILE A 181 -16.33 -7.88 19.99
CA ILE A 181 -17.12 -8.46 21.09
C ILE A 181 -16.35 -8.35 22.41
N SER A 182 -15.05 -8.64 22.39
CA SER A 182 -14.19 -8.58 23.57
C SER A 182 -13.87 -7.17 24.06
N GLU A 183 -13.95 -6.16 23.18
CA GLU A 183 -13.80 -4.74 23.49
C GLU A 183 -15.11 -4.11 23.94
N LEU A 184 -16.26 -4.50 23.37
CA LEU A 184 -17.57 -4.02 23.82
C LEU A 184 -17.82 -4.44 25.28
N ALA A 185 -17.34 -5.61 25.69
CA ALA A 185 -17.32 -6.04 27.10
C ALA A 185 -16.39 -5.20 28.02
N ARG A 186 -15.49 -4.38 27.45
CA ARG A 186 -14.48 -3.58 28.19
C ARG A 186 -14.65 -2.06 28.05
N ARG A 187 -15.60 -1.58 27.23
CA ARG A 187 -15.77 -0.16 26.88
C ARG A 187 -16.56 0.66 27.92
N SER A 188 -16.23 0.49 29.20
CA SER A 188 -16.66 1.40 30.28
C SER A 188 -15.58 2.42 30.67
N GLY A 189 -14.64 2.75 29.78
CA GLY A 189 -13.72 3.85 30.01
C GLY A 189 -12.46 3.82 29.14
N ALA A 190 -12.33 4.73 28.18
CA ALA A 190 -11.02 5.24 27.75
C ALA A 190 -11.15 6.52 26.90
N HIS A 191 -10.42 7.55 27.35
CA HIS A 191 -10.26 8.89 26.83
C HIS A 191 -9.73 8.99 25.38
N SER A 192 -10.15 10.04 24.66
CA SER A 192 -9.66 10.38 23.32
C SER A 192 -8.23 10.94 23.36
N VAL A 193 -7.25 10.17 22.92
CA VAL A 193 -5.89 10.68 22.68
C VAL A 193 -5.90 11.51 21.38
N ARG A 194 -5.61 12.80 21.49
CA ARG A 194 -5.44 13.75 20.37
C ARG A 194 -4.33 13.23 19.43
N THR A 195 -4.70 12.78 18.24
CA THR A 195 -3.79 12.08 17.32
C THR A 195 -2.96 13.04 16.47
N SER A 196 -1.73 13.30 16.92
CA SER A 196 -0.72 14.00 16.10
C SER A 196 -0.56 13.33 14.71
N GLY A 197 -0.39 14.14 13.66
CA GLY A 197 -0.20 13.70 12.27
C GLY A 197 -1.45 13.18 11.53
N ARG A 198 -2.67 13.38 12.06
CA ARG A 198 -3.92 13.00 11.36
C ARG A 198 -4.07 13.70 10.01
N LEU A 199 -3.82 15.00 9.95
CA LEU A 199 -3.95 15.80 8.72
C LEU A 199 -3.01 15.32 7.62
N ILE A 200 -1.75 15.03 7.95
CA ILE A 200 -0.77 14.51 6.97
C ILE A 200 -1.24 13.17 6.41
N ARG A 201 -1.71 12.24 7.25
CA ARG A 201 -2.21 10.95 6.76
C ARG A 201 -3.42 11.11 5.84
N LEU A 202 -4.36 11.99 6.20
CA LEU A 202 -5.51 12.29 5.35
C LEU A 202 -5.08 12.93 4.04
N ALA A 203 -4.13 13.87 4.07
CA ALA A 203 -3.59 14.51 2.88
C ALA A 203 -2.88 13.53 1.94
N VAL A 204 -2.09 12.59 2.48
CA VAL A 204 -1.43 11.55 1.66
C VAL A 204 -2.45 10.60 1.03
N VAL A 205 -3.46 10.18 1.77
CA VAL A 205 -4.53 9.31 1.23
C VAL A 205 -5.36 10.05 0.19
N ALA A 206 -5.81 11.27 0.50
CA ALA A 206 -6.54 12.11 -0.44
C ALA A 206 -5.70 12.43 -1.68
N GLY A 207 -4.41 12.73 -1.52
CA GLY A 207 -3.48 12.97 -2.62
C GLY A 207 -3.35 11.74 -3.53
N SER A 208 -3.27 10.53 -2.97
CA SER A 208 -3.26 9.30 -3.77
C SER A 208 -4.57 9.11 -4.55
N LEU A 209 -5.72 9.45 -3.95
CA LEU A 209 -7.02 9.37 -4.62
C LEU A 209 -7.15 10.41 -5.74
N VAL A 210 -6.73 11.64 -5.50
CA VAL A 210 -6.72 12.72 -6.50
C VAL A 210 -5.81 12.35 -7.67
N LEU A 211 -4.60 11.84 -7.39
CA LEU A 211 -3.70 11.35 -8.44
C LEU A 211 -4.34 10.23 -9.26
N GLY A 212 -5.02 9.29 -8.60
CA GLY A 212 -5.75 8.22 -9.28
C GLY A 212 -6.88 8.77 -10.16
N ALA A 213 -7.60 9.78 -9.70
CA ALA A 213 -8.67 10.42 -10.48
C ALA A 213 -8.12 11.17 -11.69
N ILE A 214 -6.99 11.87 -11.55
CA ILE A 214 -6.31 12.55 -12.67
C ILE A 214 -5.88 11.54 -13.72
N LEU A 215 -5.24 10.44 -13.30
CA LEU A 215 -4.91 9.34 -14.21
C LEU A 215 -6.18 8.83 -14.87
N GLY A 216 -7.17 8.41 -14.06
CA GLY A 216 -8.54 8.03 -14.44
C GLY A 216 -9.09 8.80 -15.64
N LEU A 217 -9.12 10.13 -15.49
CA LEU A 217 -9.64 11.05 -16.49
C LEU A 217 -8.72 11.18 -17.72
N HIS A 218 -7.40 11.17 -17.53
CA HIS A 218 -6.43 11.29 -18.60
C HIS A 218 -6.60 10.20 -19.67
N GLN A 219 -6.75 8.93 -19.26
CA GLN A 219 -6.93 7.83 -20.23
C GLN A 219 -8.38 7.57 -20.64
N TRP A 220 -9.35 8.41 -20.24
CA TRP A 220 -10.77 8.24 -20.57
C TRP A 220 -11.02 8.05 -22.07
N HIS A 221 -10.31 8.81 -22.91
CA HIS A 221 -10.45 8.74 -24.36
C HIS A 221 -10.07 7.36 -24.97
N LEU A 222 -9.25 6.57 -24.26
CA LEU A 222 -8.82 5.25 -24.71
C LEU A 222 -9.92 4.18 -24.56
N THR A 223 -11.00 4.46 -23.83
CA THR A 223 -12.08 3.47 -23.61
C THR A 223 -13.13 3.46 -24.74
N GLY A 224 -13.18 4.50 -25.59
CA GLY A 224 -14.17 4.60 -26.67
C GLY A 224 -14.18 3.41 -27.63
N PRO A 225 -13.03 2.98 -28.18
CA PRO A 225 -12.96 1.80 -29.06
C PRO A 225 -13.44 0.51 -28.39
N TRP A 226 -13.18 0.35 -27.10
CA TRP A 226 -13.62 -0.81 -26.33
C TRP A 226 -15.14 -0.86 -26.20
N VAL A 227 -15.76 0.28 -25.87
CA VAL A 227 -17.23 0.39 -25.78
C VAL A 227 -17.88 0.09 -27.12
N ALA A 228 -17.32 0.57 -28.22
CA ALA A 228 -17.82 0.28 -29.56
C ALA A 228 -17.75 -1.23 -29.87
N MET A 229 -16.60 -1.86 -29.60
CA MET A 229 -16.41 -3.31 -29.80
C MET A 229 -17.44 -4.13 -29.00
N PHE A 230 -17.66 -3.80 -27.72
CA PHE A 230 -18.64 -4.52 -26.90
C PHE A 230 -20.09 -4.29 -27.38
N ALA A 231 -20.42 -3.09 -27.84
CA ALA A 231 -21.74 -2.79 -28.40
C ALA A 231 -22.02 -3.59 -29.68
N ASP A 232 -21.00 -3.81 -30.52
CA ASP A 232 -21.15 -4.62 -31.73
C ASP A 232 -21.31 -6.11 -31.38
N HIS A 233 -20.54 -6.65 -30.44
CA HIS A 233 -20.71 -8.03 -29.97
C HIS A 233 -22.10 -8.30 -29.38
N GLN A 234 -22.74 -7.33 -28.72
CA GLN A 234 -24.08 -7.49 -28.18
C GLN A 234 -25.20 -7.47 -29.23
N LYS A 235 -24.94 -6.88 -30.41
CA LYS A 235 -25.92 -6.81 -31.51
C LYS A 235 -25.89 -8.05 -32.39
N PHE A 236 -24.76 -8.77 -32.43
CA PHE A 236 -24.51 -9.84 -33.40
C PHE A 236 -24.08 -11.18 -32.79
N GLY A 237 -23.98 -11.29 -31.46
CA GLY A 237 -23.66 -12.51 -30.71
C GLY A 237 -24.84 -13.01 -29.90
#